data_AF-A0A1V9XRH2-F1
#
_entry.id   AF-A0A1V9XRH2-F1
#
_cell.length_a   1.000
_cell.length_b   1.000
_cell.length_c   1.000
_cell.angle_alpha   90.00
_cell.angle_beta   90.00
_cell.angle_gamma   90.00
#
_symmetry.space_group_name_H-M   'P 1'
#
loop_
_entity.id
_entity.type
_entity.pdbx_description
1 polymer ?
#
loop_
_entity_poly.entity_id
_entity_poly.type
_entity_poly.pdbx_seq_one_letter_code
_entity_poly.pdbx_strand_id
1 'polypeptide(L)'
;MANTYQISNLLEKMTSADKDYRFMATNDLMAELQKDSIKLDDESERKVVTMLLHLLRDKNGEVQNLAVKCLGPLVKKVKEYQVEQIVDTLCKNIISEKAEELRDISSIGLKTVIAELPPNCDALVVSICKKITTRLNAVVAESASKQEEVSIQLEVLDLFGDLLNRFGASLLMYHASILEALLPQLRSPRLAVRKRAITSIG
;
A
#
# COMPACT_ATOMS: atom_id res chain seq x y z
N MET A 1 18.39 -18.85 -14.76
CA MET A 1 19.61 -18.02 -14.89
C MET A 1 19.39 -16.82 -15.81
N ALA A 2 18.87 -16.97 -17.03
CA ALA A 2 18.61 -15.83 -17.92
C ALA A 2 17.70 -14.74 -17.30
N ASN A 3 16.65 -15.14 -16.57
CA ASN A 3 15.71 -14.21 -15.94
C ASN A 3 16.34 -13.41 -14.79
N THR A 4 17.18 -14.04 -13.97
CA THR A 4 17.91 -13.39 -12.86
C THR A 4 18.87 -12.30 -13.34
N TYR A 5 19.57 -12.55 -14.46
CA TYR A 5 20.48 -11.57 -15.06
C TYR A 5 19.70 -10.40 -15.68
N GLN A 6 18.59 -10.68 -16.36
CA GLN A 6 17.70 -9.65 -16.90
C GLN A 6 17.16 -8.75 -15.79
N ILE A 7 16.65 -9.33 -14.69
CA ILE A 7 16.14 -8.57 -13.54
C ILE A 7 17.25 -7.70 -12.94
N SER A 8 18.45 -8.24 -12.75
CA SER A 8 19.58 -7.48 -12.20
C SER A 8 19.91 -6.25 -13.05
N ASN A 9 19.93 -6.40 -14.38
CA ASN A 9 20.17 -5.28 -15.30
C ASN A 9 19.05 -4.24 -15.27
N LEU A 10 17.79 -4.66 -15.12
CA LEU A 10 16.66 -3.73 -14.96
C LEU A 10 16.81 -2.92 -13.66
N LEU A 11 17.13 -3.59 -12.55
CA LEU A 11 17.31 -2.93 -11.26
C LEU A 11 18.45 -1.91 -11.26
N GLU A 12 19.55 -2.18 -11.97
CA GLU A 12 20.62 -1.20 -12.14
C GLU A 12 20.14 0.04 -12.89
N LYS A 13 19.42 -0.14 -14.02
CA LYS A 13 18.85 0.97 -14.80
C LYS A 13 17.81 1.79 -14.02
N MET A 14 17.09 1.17 -13.08
CA MET A 14 16.17 1.88 -12.17
C MET A 14 16.89 2.88 -11.23
N THR A 15 18.21 2.81 -11.11
CA THR A 15 19.00 3.78 -10.32
C THR A 15 19.64 4.89 -11.18
N SER A 16 19.40 4.87 -12.50
CA SER A 16 19.95 5.86 -13.42
C SER A 16 19.56 7.29 -13.03
N ALA A 17 20.45 8.26 -13.26
CA ALA A 17 20.11 9.67 -13.12
C ALA A 17 19.01 10.12 -14.11
N ASP A 18 18.93 9.44 -15.26
CA ASP A 18 17.96 9.71 -16.31
C ASP A 18 16.61 9.04 -16.03
N LYS A 19 15.56 9.87 -16.00
CA LYS A 19 14.18 9.43 -15.74
C LYS A 19 13.67 8.44 -16.78
N ASP A 20 14.10 8.54 -18.03
CA ASP A 20 13.59 7.70 -19.13
C ASP A 20 14.15 6.28 -19.00
N TYR A 21 15.41 6.15 -18.59
CA TYR A 21 15.99 4.86 -18.24
C TYR A 21 15.29 4.22 -17.04
N ARG A 22 14.99 4.99 -16.00
CA ARG A 22 14.24 4.48 -14.84
C ARG A 22 12.84 4.02 -15.25
N PHE A 23 12.11 4.87 -15.98
CA PHE A 23 10.77 4.56 -16.47
C PHE A 23 10.75 3.30 -17.35
N MET A 24 11.62 3.22 -18.36
CA MET A 24 11.70 2.05 -19.25
C MET A 24 12.03 0.79 -18.46
N ALA A 25 13.00 0.84 -17.54
CA ALA A 25 13.35 -0.32 -16.74
C ALA A 25 12.20 -0.78 -15.84
N THR A 26 11.48 0.16 -15.21
CA THR A 26 10.31 -0.16 -14.38
C THR A 26 9.16 -0.72 -15.23
N ASN A 27 8.97 -0.22 -16.45
CA ASN A 27 7.96 -0.72 -17.38
C ASN A 27 8.28 -2.14 -17.85
N ASP A 28 9.53 -2.42 -18.20
CA ASP A 28 9.99 -3.74 -18.59
C ASP A 28 9.83 -4.74 -17.43
N LEU A 29 10.16 -4.32 -16.20
CA LEU A 29 9.91 -5.15 -15.01
C LEU A 29 8.42 -5.43 -14.82
N MET A 30 7.53 -4.44 -15.02
CA MET A 30 6.08 -4.65 -14.93
C MET A 30 5.62 -5.72 -15.92
N ALA A 31 6.10 -5.64 -17.17
CA ALA A 31 5.78 -6.62 -18.19
C ALA A 31 6.28 -8.02 -17.84
N GLU A 32 7.46 -8.16 -17.23
CA GLU A 32 7.95 -9.45 -16.74
C GLU A 32 7.12 -9.99 -15.57
N LEU A 33 6.76 -9.14 -14.59
CA LEU A 33 5.94 -9.53 -13.43
C LEU A 33 4.54 -10.02 -13.82
N GLN A 34 4.01 -9.54 -14.94
CA GLN A 34 2.71 -9.96 -15.46
C GLN A 34 2.74 -11.33 -16.17
N LYS A 35 3.92 -11.87 -16.47
CA LYS A 35 4.04 -13.21 -17.08
C LYS A 35 3.87 -14.30 -16.03
N ASP A 36 3.23 -15.40 -16.40
CA ASP A 36 3.11 -16.57 -15.52
C ASP A 36 4.42 -17.35 -15.35
N SER A 37 5.35 -17.19 -16.29
CA SER A 37 6.63 -17.89 -16.31
C SER A 37 7.70 -17.25 -15.43
N ILE A 38 7.49 -16.04 -14.91
CA ILE A 38 8.48 -15.40 -14.04
C ILE A 38 8.63 -16.19 -12.75
N LYS A 39 9.89 -16.48 -12.40
CA LYS A 39 10.27 -17.10 -11.13
C LYS A 39 11.38 -16.26 -10.54
N LEU A 40 11.13 -15.72 -9.36
CA LEU A 40 12.10 -14.96 -8.57
C LEU A 40 12.70 -15.92 -7.55
N ASP A 41 14.03 -15.88 -7.38
CA ASP A 41 14.68 -16.45 -6.21
C ASP A 41 14.59 -15.47 -5.03
N ASP A 42 14.89 -15.93 -3.82
CA ASP A 42 14.77 -15.13 -2.60
C ASP A 42 15.56 -13.80 -2.65
N GLU A 43 16.74 -13.83 -3.28
CA GLU A 43 17.55 -12.64 -3.44
C GLU A 43 16.93 -11.63 -4.41
N SER A 44 16.42 -12.13 -5.54
CA SER A 44 15.73 -11.31 -6.55
C SER A 44 14.44 -10.72 -6.01
N GLU A 45 13.63 -11.50 -5.27
CA GLU A 45 12.43 -11.01 -4.59
C GLU A 45 12.77 -9.81 -3.71
N ARG A 46 13.76 -9.96 -2.82
CA ARG A 46 14.19 -8.89 -1.91
C ARG A 46 14.66 -7.64 -2.64
N LYS A 47 15.46 -7.80 -3.70
CA LYS A 47 15.98 -6.67 -4.48
C LYS A 47 14.88 -5.94 -5.24
N VAL A 48 13.96 -6.68 -5.87
CA VAL A 48 12.82 -6.10 -6.59
C VAL A 48 11.90 -5.33 -5.64
N VAL A 49 11.53 -5.93 -4.51
CA VAL A 49 10.71 -5.29 -3.48
C VAL A 49 11.36 -4.00 -2.98
N THR A 50 12.65 -4.07 -2.63
CA THR A 50 13.40 -2.90 -2.13
C THR A 50 13.46 -1.79 -3.17
N MET A 51 13.70 -2.13 -4.44
CA MET A 51 13.80 -1.14 -5.51
C MET A 51 12.44 -0.48 -5.80
N LEU A 52 11.36 -1.25 -5.91
CA LEU A 52 10.04 -0.68 -6.16
C LEU A 52 9.56 0.21 -5.01
N LEU A 53 9.80 -0.19 -3.76
CA LEU A 53 9.54 0.66 -2.59
C LEU A 53 10.39 1.93 -2.58
N HIS A 54 11.64 1.87 -3.09
CA HIS A 54 12.49 3.05 -3.26
C HIS A 54 11.94 4.00 -4.33
N LEU A 55 11.48 3.47 -5.47
CA LEU A 55 10.91 4.27 -6.57
C LEU A 55 9.58 4.94 -6.24
N LEU A 56 8.89 4.56 -5.16
CA LEU A 56 7.78 5.34 -4.61
C LEU A 56 8.20 6.76 -4.18
N ARG A 57 9.51 6.97 -3.99
CA ARG A 57 10.12 8.27 -3.66
C ARG A 57 10.88 8.88 -4.84
N ASP A 58 10.65 8.39 -6.06
CA ASP A 58 11.29 8.95 -7.25
C ASP A 58 10.91 10.43 -7.41
N LYS A 59 11.80 11.25 -7.97
CA LYS A 59 11.51 12.67 -8.23
C LYS A 59 10.53 12.87 -9.38
N ASN A 60 10.35 11.85 -10.23
CA ASN A 60 9.45 11.88 -11.37
C ASN A 60 8.17 11.10 -11.05
N GLY A 61 7.02 11.79 -11.15
CA GLY A 61 5.71 11.20 -10.85
C GLY A 61 5.29 10.05 -11.78
N GLU A 62 5.77 9.99 -13.02
CA GLU A 62 5.46 8.88 -13.94
C GLU A 62 6.16 7.60 -13.48
N VAL A 63 7.43 7.72 -13.02
CA VAL A 63 8.17 6.60 -12.43
C VAL A 63 7.53 6.15 -11.11
N GLN A 64 7.13 7.07 -10.23
CA GLN A 64 6.40 6.76 -9.00
C GLN A 64 5.10 5.97 -9.29
N ASN A 65 4.28 6.47 -10.22
CA ASN A 65 3.03 5.85 -10.61
C ASN A 65 3.23 4.45 -11.19
N LEU A 66 4.29 4.25 -11.98
CA LEU A 66 4.61 2.94 -12.53
C LEU A 66 5.09 1.98 -11.46
N ALA A 67 5.92 2.44 -10.51
CA ALA A 67 6.38 1.65 -9.37
C ALA A 67 5.20 1.15 -8.51
N VAL A 68 4.20 2.01 -8.26
CA VAL A 68 2.97 1.59 -7.57
C VAL A 68 2.21 0.51 -8.34
N LYS A 69 2.04 0.68 -9.66
CA LYS A 69 1.36 -0.32 -10.49
C LYS A 69 2.06 -1.67 -10.48
N CYS A 70 3.39 -1.70 -10.40
CA CYS A 70 4.16 -2.94 -10.27
C CYS A 70 3.86 -3.71 -8.98
N LEU A 71 3.41 -3.06 -7.90
CA LEU A 71 3.11 -3.75 -6.64
C LEU A 71 1.98 -4.77 -6.79
N GLY A 72 0.98 -4.49 -7.63
CA GLY A 72 -0.17 -5.38 -7.87
C GLY A 72 0.23 -6.77 -8.37
N PRO A 73 0.92 -6.92 -9.52
CA PRO A 73 1.42 -8.22 -9.95
C PRO A 73 2.52 -8.75 -9.03
N LEU A 74 3.36 -7.90 -8.44
CA LEU A 74 4.46 -8.35 -7.56
C LEU A 74 3.97 -9.17 -6.36
N VAL A 75 2.91 -8.73 -5.66
CA VAL A 75 2.42 -9.45 -4.47
C VAL A 75 1.89 -10.84 -4.77
N LYS A 76 1.63 -11.17 -6.04
CA LYS A 76 1.26 -12.52 -6.49
C LYS A 76 2.46 -13.40 -6.86
N LYS A 77 3.66 -12.83 -6.93
CA LYS A 77 4.88 -13.49 -7.44
C LYS A 77 5.99 -13.63 -6.39
N VAL A 78 5.80 -13.06 -5.19
CA VAL A 78 6.75 -13.12 -4.08
C VAL A 78 6.18 -13.90 -2.90
N LYS A 79 7.06 -14.32 -1.99
CA LYS A 79 6.67 -15.03 -0.77
C LYS A 79 5.99 -14.10 0.25
N GLU A 80 5.23 -14.69 1.17
CA GLU A 80 4.41 -13.96 2.15
C GLU A 80 5.21 -12.92 2.96
N TYR A 81 6.44 -13.24 3.38
CA TYR A 81 7.29 -12.31 4.13
C TYR A 81 7.65 -11.03 3.34
N GLN A 82 7.75 -11.13 2.01
CA GLN A 82 7.99 -9.97 1.14
C GLN A 82 6.73 -9.13 1.00
N VAL A 83 5.57 -9.77 0.91
CA VAL A 83 4.27 -9.06 0.91
C VAL A 83 4.10 -8.31 2.24
N GLU A 84 4.45 -8.93 3.36
CA GLU A 84 4.44 -8.28 4.67
C GLU A 84 5.36 -7.05 4.71
N GLN A 85 6.57 -7.14 4.16
CA GLN A 85 7.50 -6.01 4.05
C GLN A 85 6.91 -4.86 3.21
N ILE A 86 6.29 -5.17 2.06
CA ILE A 86 5.63 -4.17 1.21
C ILE A 86 4.56 -3.45 2.03
N VAL A 87 3.65 -4.19 2.65
CA VAL A 87 2.54 -3.59 3.38
C VAL A 87 3.01 -2.81 4.61
N ASP A 88 3.97 -3.33 5.37
CA ASP A 88 4.54 -2.62 6.51
C ASP A 88 5.16 -1.27 6.10
N THR A 89 5.86 -1.25 4.96
CA THR A 89 6.47 -0.02 4.42
C THR A 89 5.41 0.98 3.97
N LEU A 90 4.38 0.53 3.25
CA LEU A 90 3.28 1.39 2.78
C LEU A 90 2.48 1.96 3.97
N CYS A 91 2.13 1.13 4.95
CA CYS A 91 1.47 1.57 6.18
C CYS A 91 2.31 2.61 6.92
N LYS A 92 3.63 2.39 7.09
CA LYS A 92 4.53 3.37 7.72
C LYS A 92 4.56 4.69 6.96
N ASN A 93 4.58 4.65 5.63
CA ASN A 93 4.59 5.85 4.80
C ASN A 93 3.27 6.65 4.93
N ILE A 94 2.11 5.99 4.91
CA ILE A 94 0.79 6.62 5.10
C ILE A 94 0.69 7.28 6.48
N ILE A 95 1.32 6.67 7.49
CA ILE A 95 1.36 7.17 8.87
C ILE A 95 2.37 8.33 9.03
N SER A 96 3.28 8.54 8.08
CA SER A 96 4.33 9.56 8.18
C SER A 96 3.78 10.96 7.96
N GLU A 97 4.07 11.87 8.90
CA GLU A 97 3.68 13.29 8.80
C GLU A 97 4.55 14.08 7.81
N LYS A 98 5.74 13.57 7.47
CA LYS A 98 6.83 14.37 6.89
C LYS A 98 6.83 14.49 5.36
N ALA A 99 5.95 13.78 4.65
CA ALA A 99 5.96 13.75 3.19
C ALA A 99 4.57 13.43 2.62
N GLU A 100 3.82 14.47 2.23
CA GLU A 100 2.47 14.35 1.67
C GLU A 100 2.42 13.53 0.39
N GLU A 101 3.26 13.84 -0.60
CA GLU A 101 3.33 13.08 -1.86
C GLU A 101 3.60 11.58 -1.63
N LEU A 102 4.46 11.27 -0.64
CA LEU A 102 4.76 9.89 -0.28
C LEU A 102 3.58 9.18 0.40
N ARG A 103 2.74 9.91 1.15
CA ARG A 103 1.50 9.36 1.72
C ARG A 103 0.54 9.00 0.61
N ASP A 104 0.27 9.92 -0.31
CA ASP A 104 -0.70 9.73 -1.39
C ASP A 104 -0.34 8.51 -2.25
N ILE A 105 0.91 8.45 -2.70
CA ILE A 105 1.40 7.34 -3.53
C ILE A 105 1.40 6.01 -2.76
N SER A 106 1.70 6.04 -1.45
CA SER A 106 1.66 4.83 -0.61
C SER A 106 0.23 4.38 -0.30
N SER A 107 -0.72 5.31 -0.20
CA SER A 107 -2.15 5.04 -0.04
C SER A 107 -2.70 4.33 -1.29
N ILE A 108 -2.36 4.83 -2.49
CA ILE A 108 -2.67 4.16 -3.75
C ILE A 108 -2.01 2.77 -3.80
N GLY A 109 -0.72 2.67 -3.46
CA GLY A 109 -0.01 1.40 -3.41
C GLY A 109 -0.65 0.39 -2.46
N LEU A 110 -1.09 0.83 -1.28
CA LEU A 110 -1.75 -0.06 -0.32
C LEU A 110 -3.12 -0.52 -0.82
N LYS A 111 -3.91 0.36 -1.47
CA LYS A 111 -5.17 -0.04 -2.12
C LYS A 111 -4.92 -1.06 -3.23
N THR A 112 -3.91 -0.85 -4.07
CA THR A 112 -3.51 -1.80 -5.11
C THR A 112 -3.13 -3.16 -4.51
N VAL A 113 -2.32 -3.18 -3.46
CA VAL A 113 -1.96 -4.42 -2.77
C VAL A 113 -3.19 -5.08 -2.15
N ILE A 114 -4.01 -4.33 -1.42
CA ILE A 114 -5.26 -4.83 -0.81
C ILE A 114 -6.19 -5.41 -1.87
N ALA A 115 -6.23 -4.89 -3.10
CA ALA A 115 -7.05 -5.44 -4.18
C ALA A 115 -6.49 -6.75 -4.79
N GLU A 116 -5.19 -7.02 -4.60
CA GLU A 116 -4.47 -8.12 -5.26
C GLU A 116 -4.01 -9.24 -4.30
N LEU A 117 -4.07 -9.01 -2.98
CA LEU A 117 -3.80 -10.02 -1.96
C LEU A 117 -4.63 -11.30 -2.15
N PRO A 118 -4.10 -12.51 -1.85
CA PRO A 118 -4.91 -13.72 -1.83
C PRO A 118 -5.99 -13.68 -0.73
N PRO A 119 -7.17 -14.29 -0.94
CA PRO A 119 -8.27 -14.31 0.04
C PRO A 119 -7.96 -15.08 1.32
N ASN A 120 -6.93 -15.93 1.32
CA ASN A 120 -6.53 -16.81 2.43
C ASN A 120 -5.34 -16.27 3.26
N CYS A 121 -4.94 -15.02 3.07
CA CYS A 121 -3.84 -14.39 3.81
C CYS A 121 -4.30 -13.78 5.15
N ASP A 122 -4.99 -14.55 5.99
CA ASP A 122 -5.65 -14.05 7.20
C ASP A 122 -4.68 -13.34 8.16
N ALA A 123 -3.53 -13.96 8.46
CA ALA A 123 -2.54 -13.39 9.38
C ALA A 123 -2.01 -12.03 8.91
N LEU A 124 -1.71 -11.93 7.61
CA LEU A 124 -1.29 -10.69 6.98
C LEU A 124 -2.42 -9.65 7.06
N VAL A 125 -3.63 -9.97 6.59
CA VAL A 125 -4.80 -9.07 6.60
C VAL A 125 -5.08 -8.52 8.00
N VAL A 126 -4.98 -9.37 9.02
CA VAL A 126 -5.10 -8.97 10.43
C VAL A 126 -4.02 -7.96 10.84
N SER A 127 -2.75 -8.20 10.45
CA SER A 127 -1.64 -7.28 10.71
C SER A 127 -1.88 -5.91 10.05
N ILE A 128 -2.38 -5.90 8.81
CA ILE A 128 -2.75 -4.67 8.08
C ILE A 128 -3.84 -3.92 8.85
N CYS A 129 -4.92 -4.62 9.19
CA CYS A 129 -6.04 -4.05 9.93
C CYS A 129 -5.56 -3.39 11.23
N LYS A 130 -4.76 -4.09 12.04
CA LYS A 130 -4.22 -3.56 13.30
C LYS A 130 -3.43 -2.27 13.10
N LYS A 131 -2.58 -2.18 12.07
CA LYS A 131 -1.77 -0.98 11.77
C LYS A 131 -2.66 0.20 11.35
N ILE A 132 -3.62 -0.03 10.46
CA ILE A 132 -4.56 0.99 10.00
C ILE A 132 -5.45 1.49 11.15
N THR A 133 -6.01 0.58 11.98
CA THR A 133 -6.80 0.94 13.17
C THR A 133 -6.00 1.78 14.15
N THR A 134 -4.74 1.41 14.40
CA THR A 134 -3.86 2.17 15.31
C THR A 134 -3.66 3.60 14.80
N ARG A 135 -3.43 3.78 13.49
CA ARG A 135 -3.32 5.11 12.91
C ARG A 135 -4.63 5.88 12.96
N LEU A 136 -5.75 5.26 12.60
CA LEU A 136 -7.05 5.91 12.65
C LEU A 136 -7.27 6.46 14.05
N ASN A 137 -7.16 5.61 15.08
CA ASN A 137 -7.35 6.02 16.47
C ASN A 137 -6.43 7.19 16.89
N ALA A 138 -5.17 7.19 16.44
CA ALA A 138 -4.26 8.32 16.67
C ALA A 138 -4.78 9.60 15.99
N VAL A 139 -5.15 9.53 14.71
CA VAL A 139 -5.72 10.66 13.98
C VAL A 139 -7.01 11.14 14.64
N VAL A 140 -7.92 10.24 15.04
CA VAL A 140 -9.18 10.60 15.75
C VAL A 140 -8.90 11.32 17.07
N ALA A 141 -7.92 10.84 17.85
CA ALA A 141 -7.55 11.44 19.12
C ALA A 141 -6.95 12.85 18.94
N GLU A 142 -6.27 13.09 17.82
CA GLU A 142 -5.61 14.36 17.49
C GLU A 142 -6.53 15.34 16.70
N SER A 143 -7.61 14.82 16.11
CA SER A 143 -8.57 15.48 15.17
C SER A 143 -9.31 16.73 15.69
N ALA A 144 -8.95 17.27 16.85
CA ALA A 144 -9.54 18.48 17.41
C ALA A 144 -8.88 19.78 16.93
N SER A 145 -7.70 19.75 16.27
CA SER A 145 -6.90 20.98 16.13
C SER A 145 -6.24 21.29 14.77
N LYS A 146 -6.12 20.35 13.81
CA LYS A 146 -5.37 20.59 12.55
C LYS A 146 -6.14 20.17 11.28
N GLN A 147 -6.08 21.00 10.24
CA GLN A 147 -6.76 20.74 8.96
C GLN A 147 -6.08 19.63 8.12
N GLU A 148 -4.76 19.47 8.21
CA GLU A 148 -3.98 18.44 7.48
C GLU A 148 -4.39 17.01 7.89
N GLU A 149 -4.81 16.80 9.14
CA GLU A 149 -5.26 15.50 9.63
C GLU A 149 -6.53 15.01 8.93
N VAL A 150 -7.34 15.92 8.38
CA VAL A 150 -8.60 15.55 7.71
C VAL A 150 -8.34 14.78 6.41
N SER A 151 -7.31 15.12 5.62
CA SER A 151 -6.99 14.36 4.40
C SER A 151 -6.55 12.93 4.74
N ILE A 152 -5.66 12.82 5.74
CA ILE A 152 -5.16 11.53 6.23
C ILE A 152 -6.31 10.69 6.79
N GLN A 153 -7.19 11.29 7.60
CA GLN A 153 -8.40 10.64 8.12
C GLN A 153 -9.28 10.09 7.01
N LEU A 154 -9.51 10.91 5.99
CA LEU A 154 -10.30 10.57 4.81
C LEU A 154 -9.70 9.37 4.05
N GLU A 155 -8.38 9.34 3.85
CA GLU A 155 -7.69 8.21 3.20
C GLU A 155 -7.74 6.93 4.03
N VAL A 156 -7.51 7.04 5.34
CA VAL A 156 -7.56 5.88 6.25
C VAL A 156 -8.96 5.27 6.29
N LEU A 157 -10.02 6.08 6.23
CA LEU A 157 -11.39 5.60 6.12
C LEU A 157 -11.66 4.87 4.79
N ASP A 158 -11.14 5.37 3.67
CA ASP A 158 -11.25 4.66 2.40
C ASP A 158 -10.55 3.29 2.46
N LEU A 159 -9.34 3.23 3.05
CA LEU A 159 -8.60 1.98 3.22
C LEU A 159 -9.36 0.97 4.08
N PHE A 160 -10.08 1.41 5.11
CA PHE A 160 -10.98 0.55 5.87
C PHE A 160 -12.13 0.01 5.02
N GLY A 161 -12.75 0.87 4.21
CA GLY A 161 -13.81 0.45 3.29
C GLY A 161 -13.31 -0.63 2.33
N ASP A 162 -12.16 -0.42 1.70
CA ASP A 162 -11.56 -1.39 0.76
C ASP A 162 -11.23 -2.73 1.45
N LEU A 163 -10.66 -2.66 2.66
CA LEU A 163 -10.27 -3.85 3.42
C LEU A 163 -11.48 -4.65 3.95
N LEU A 164 -12.50 -3.98 4.47
CA LEU A 164 -13.72 -4.62 4.97
C LEU A 164 -14.56 -5.21 3.83
N ASN A 165 -14.67 -4.51 2.70
CA ASN A 165 -15.38 -5.02 1.52
C ASN A 165 -14.76 -6.31 1.00
N ARG A 166 -13.43 -6.43 1.05
CA ARG A 166 -12.72 -7.60 0.51
C ARG A 166 -12.53 -8.73 1.51
N PHE A 167 -12.25 -8.40 2.78
CA PHE A 167 -11.84 -9.36 3.81
C PHE A 167 -12.74 -9.37 5.05
N GLY A 168 -13.95 -8.82 4.97
CA GLY A 168 -14.88 -8.70 6.10
C GLY A 168 -15.10 -10.02 6.87
N ALA A 169 -15.16 -11.15 6.17
CA ALA A 169 -15.30 -12.47 6.78
C ALA A 169 -14.06 -12.89 7.61
N SER A 170 -12.85 -12.59 7.16
CA SER A 170 -11.60 -12.88 7.88
C SER A 170 -11.39 -11.98 9.10
N LEU A 171 -12.17 -10.90 9.22
CA LEU A 171 -12.01 -9.87 10.25
C LEU A 171 -13.04 -9.93 11.38
N LEU A 172 -13.87 -10.97 11.44
CA LEU A 172 -14.96 -11.11 12.43
C LEU A 172 -14.54 -10.76 13.87
N MET A 173 -13.40 -11.30 14.33
CA MET A 173 -12.91 -11.05 15.70
C MET A 173 -12.41 -9.61 15.93
N TYR A 174 -12.19 -8.85 14.86
CA TYR A 174 -11.73 -7.45 14.89
C TYR A 174 -12.87 -6.45 14.67
N HIS A 175 -14.06 -6.89 14.23
CA HIS A 175 -15.19 -6.01 13.92
C HIS A 175 -15.54 -5.08 15.08
N ALA A 176 -15.52 -5.57 16.33
CA ALA A 176 -15.79 -4.74 17.50
C ALA A 176 -14.78 -3.58 17.64
N SER A 177 -13.48 -3.87 17.53
CA SER A 177 -12.42 -2.85 17.61
C SER A 177 -12.45 -1.87 16.44
N ILE A 178 -12.76 -2.36 15.23
CA ILE A 178 -12.92 -1.51 14.04
C ILE A 178 -14.13 -0.58 14.23
N LEU A 179 -15.26 -1.11 14.72
CA LEU A 179 -16.46 -0.32 14.97
C LEU A 179 -16.22 0.75 16.05
N GLU A 180 -15.51 0.41 17.13
CA GLU A 180 -15.09 1.38 18.15
C GLU A 180 -14.28 2.54 17.56
N ALA A 181 -13.42 2.27 16.58
CA ALA A 181 -12.65 3.29 15.87
C ALA A 181 -13.49 4.14 14.90
N LEU A 182 -14.47 3.53 14.22
CA LEU A 182 -15.30 4.18 13.20
C LEU A 182 -16.48 4.98 13.78
N LEU A 183 -17.08 4.55 14.88
CA LEU A 183 -18.27 5.22 15.46
C LEU A 183 -18.05 6.70 15.79
N PRO A 184 -16.92 7.14 16.38
CA PRO A 184 -16.65 8.56 16.62
C PRO A 184 -16.66 9.40 15.33
N GLN A 185 -16.33 8.80 14.19
CA GLN A 185 -16.22 9.48 12.90
C GLN A 185 -17.58 9.94 12.36
N LEU A 186 -18.66 9.29 12.78
CA LEU A 186 -20.04 9.68 12.46
C LEU A 186 -20.43 11.05 13.04
N ARG A 187 -19.70 11.52 14.06
CA ARG A 187 -19.91 12.83 14.70
C ARG A 187 -18.96 13.90 14.18
N SER A 188 -18.10 13.58 13.21
CA SER A 188 -17.16 14.56 12.63
C SER A 188 -17.92 15.78 12.10
N PRO A 189 -17.41 17.01 12.27
CA PRO A 189 -18.03 18.20 11.67
C PRO A 189 -17.96 18.16 10.13
N ARG A 190 -17.01 17.42 9.56
CA ARG A 190 -16.80 17.30 8.11
C ARG A 190 -17.75 16.24 7.52
N LEU A 191 -18.60 16.65 6.56
CA LEU A 191 -19.53 15.73 5.88
C LEU A 191 -18.81 14.59 5.15
N ALA A 192 -17.66 14.86 4.53
CA ALA A 192 -16.90 13.84 3.80
C ALA A 192 -16.44 12.70 4.72
N VAL A 193 -15.99 13.03 5.93
CA VAL A 193 -15.56 12.04 6.95
C VAL A 193 -16.75 11.18 7.36
N ARG A 194 -17.90 11.80 7.67
CA ARG A 194 -19.13 11.07 8.00
C ARG A 194 -19.56 10.13 6.88
N LYS A 195 -19.54 10.59 5.63
CA LYS A 195 -19.91 9.76 4.47
C LYS A 195 -19.04 8.51 4.34
N ARG A 196 -17.71 8.65 4.42
CA ARG A 196 -16.79 7.51 4.32
C ARG A 196 -16.93 6.56 5.51
N ALA A 197 -17.07 7.08 6.73
CA ALA A 197 -17.32 6.25 7.90
C ALA A 197 -18.61 5.43 7.77
N ILE A 198 -19.70 6.02 7.25
CA ILE A 198 -20.94 5.28 6.96
C ILE A 198 -20.68 4.17 5.93
N THR A 199 -19.96 4.46 4.84
CA THR A 199 -19.61 3.47 3.82
C THR A 199 -18.72 2.35 4.35
N SER A 200 -17.83 2.63 5.30
CA SER A 200 -17.00 1.58 5.93
C SER A 200 -17.79 0.71 6.92
N ILE A 201 -18.86 1.22 7.53
CA ILE A 201 -19.67 0.49 8.51
C ILE A 201 -20.75 -0.37 7.84
N GLY A 202 -21.38 0.15 6.79
CA GLY A 202 -22.50 -0.50 6.08
C GLY A 202 -22.04 -1.55 5.09
#